data_AF-A0A0R3T5B8-F1
#
_entry.id   AF-A0A0R3T5B8-F1
#
_cell.length_a   1.000
_cell.length_b   1.000
_cell.length_c   1.000
_cell.angle_alpha   90.00
_cell.angle_beta   90.00
_cell.angle_gamma   90.00
#
_symmetry.space_group_name_H-M   'P 1'
#
loop_
_entity.id
_entity.type
_entity.pdbx_description
1 polymer ?
#
loop_
_entity_poly.entity_id
_entity_poly.type
_entity_poly.pdbx_seq_one_letter_code
_entity_poly.pdbx_strand_id
1 'polypeptide(L)'
;MVSCSVESADKLLIRDSAGVYYIVNVLHNPKNLADSIFSDIDSSTPNLVTDEDSTASNTWIYYKNIKYILDACYEEYRMLPTWDERSPGDILDAKPLTPNDVERRRSIYDENDIPIPLRTVGQLLLKEGLNQFYVFQIVSCIIWFFDTYYYYATAIIVISGISLFWNIYELRKNEKALHDTVTSYGEVNVCRDINGVQQFFPINSTGLVPGDIIEIPRDGCTIFCDAVLLQGNCIVNESTLTGESVPVTKIPFVGQSSPDGGSPLFELKASSKSVLFCGTSVIQSRNFSDQKVLAVVVRTGFRTAKGEMVRAILFPKPMKFAFTRDANRFIGLLAIVAVGGFALSVYLQVSYEFHFSCELNGFTHGLFCWLIFCVARGIFSPLLLIVL
;
A
#
# COMPACT_ATOMS: atom_id res chain seq x y z
N MET A 1 16.68 11.10 23.76
CA MET A 1 15.25 10.73 23.80
C MET A 1 15.08 9.83 25.01
N VAL A 2 14.29 10.24 26.00
CA VAL A 2 14.02 9.43 27.19
C VAL A 2 13.11 8.28 26.74
N SER A 3 13.45 7.04 27.09
CA SER A 3 12.57 5.89 26.86
C SER A 3 11.34 6.04 27.75
N CYS A 4 10.19 6.32 27.14
CA CYS A 4 8.88 6.35 27.79
C CYS A 4 8.27 4.94 27.77
N SER A 5 7.31 4.69 28.68
CA SER A 5 6.48 3.48 28.61
C SER A 5 5.65 3.48 27.32
N VAL A 6 5.39 2.29 26.78
CA VAL A 6 4.70 2.11 25.49
C VAL A 6 3.32 2.75 25.47
N GLU A 7 2.65 2.83 26.63
CA GLU A 7 1.33 3.43 26.82
C GLU A 7 1.32 4.97 26.79
N SER A 8 2.44 5.62 27.16
CA SER A 8 2.54 7.09 27.28
C SER A 8 3.26 7.74 26.11
N ALA A 9 3.66 6.96 25.11
CA ALA A 9 4.43 7.44 23.97
C ALA A 9 3.52 8.12 22.93
N ASP A 10 3.78 9.39 22.61
CA ASP A 10 3.07 10.09 21.52
C ASP A 10 3.52 9.63 20.12
N LYS A 11 4.76 9.11 20.02
CA LYS A 11 5.40 8.71 18.77
C LYS A 11 6.21 7.44 18.96
N LEU A 12 6.11 6.55 17.98
CA LEU A 12 6.85 5.30 17.91
C LEU A 12 7.81 5.30 16.73
N LEU A 13 9.00 4.77 16.96
CA LEU A 13 9.99 4.52 15.91
C LEU A 13 9.97 3.05 15.55
N ILE A 14 9.37 2.71 14.41
CA ILE A 14 9.25 1.33 13.92
C ILE A 14 10.44 1.03 13.02
N ARG A 15 11.14 -0.07 13.30
CA ARG A 15 12.19 -0.59 12.41
C ARG A 15 11.63 -1.74 11.59
N ASP A 16 11.55 -1.55 10.28
CA ASP A 16 11.13 -2.61 9.35
C ASP A 16 12.20 -3.71 9.24
N SER A 17 11.80 -4.88 8.76
CA SER A 17 12.65 -6.02 8.37
C SER A 17 13.82 -5.62 7.44
N ALA A 18 13.62 -4.60 6.61
CA ALA A 18 14.65 -4.04 5.72
C ALA A 18 15.62 -3.05 6.42
N GLY A 19 15.43 -2.81 7.72
CA GLY A 19 16.23 -1.90 8.53
C GLY A 19 15.97 -0.42 8.26
N VAL A 20 14.79 -0.07 7.74
CA VAL A 20 14.33 1.32 7.58
C VAL A 20 13.49 1.71 8.78
N TYR A 21 13.71 2.93 9.28
CA TYR A 21 12.99 3.48 10.42
C TYR A 21 11.81 4.33 9.95
N TYR A 22 10.64 4.13 10.55
CA TYR A 22 9.43 4.89 10.32
C TYR A 22 8.99 5.53 11.64
N ILE A 23 8.63 6.80 11.61
CA ILE A 23 8.04 7.48 12.76
C ILE A 23 6.53 7.43 12.57
N VAL A 24 5.83 6.80 13.52
CA VAL A 24 4.38 6.67 13.53
C VAL A 24 3.83 7.40 14.75
N ASN A 25 2.74 8.14 14.58
CA ASN A 25 2.05 8.79 15.69
C ASN A 25 1.12 7.78 16.36
N VAL A 26 1.09 7.80 17.68
CA VAL A 26 0.17 7.00 18.48
C VAL A 26 -1.16 7.76 18.57
N LEU A 27 -2.26 7.04 18.32
CA LEU A 27 -3.61 7.59 18.39
C LEU A 27 -4.31 6.99 19.60
N HIS A 28 -5.03 7.84 20.34
CA HIS A 28 -5.82 7.44 21.49
C HIS A 28 -7.31 7.69 21.21
N ASN A 29 -8.17 6.74 21.58
CA ASN A 29 -9.61 6.95 21.58
C ASN A 29 -9.96 7.96 22.69
N PRO A 30 -10.68 9.05 22.40
CA PRO A 30 -11.27 9.85 23.46
C PRO A 30 -12.22 8.94 24.26
N LYS A 31 -11.95 8.79 25.56
CA LYS A 31 -12.60 7.87 26.52
C LYS A 31 -14.15 7.93 26.58
N ASN A 32 -14.79 8.88 25.92
CA ASN A 32 -16.23 9.14 26.03
C ASN A 32 -17.13 8.26 25.15
N LEU A 33 -16.60 7.47 24.21
CA LEU A 33 -17.44 6.58 23.38
C LEU A 33 -17.56 5.16 23.96
N ALA A 34 -16.57 4.72 24.75
CA ALA A 34 -16.57 3.37 25.33
C ALA A 34 -17.43 3.29 26.60
N ASP A 35 -17.33 4.29 27.50
CA ASP A 35 -18.03 4.24 28.80
C ASP A 35 -19.57 4.26 28.67
N SER A 36 -20.13 4.84 27.60
CA SER A 36 -21.58 4.81 27.35
C SER A 36 -22.09 3.53 26.67
N ILE A 37 -21.20 2.69 26.15
CA ILE A 37 -21.56 1.43 25.47
C ILE A 37 -21.41 0.25 26.44
N PHE A 38 -20.47 0.33 27.38
CA PHE A 38 -20.19 -0.74 28.33
C PHE A 38 -21.05 -0.71 29.61
N SER A 39 -21.74 0.40 29.94
CA SER A 39 -22.56 0.48 31.16
C SER A 39 -23.93 -0.20 31.08
N ASP A 40 -24.43 -0.52 29.87
CA ASP A 40 -25.84 -0.88 29.68
C ASP A 40 -26.10 -2.40 29.52
N ILE A 41 -25.09 -3.27 29.64
CA ILE A 41 -25.22 -4.70 29.26
C ILE A 41 -24.78 -5.67 30.39
N ASP A 42 -24.70 -5.21 31.65
CA ASP A 42 -24.53 -6.12 32.80
C ASP A 42 -25.89 -6.62 33.32
N SER A 43 -26.62 -7.36 32.47
CA SER A 43 -27.50 -8.46 32.91
C SER A 43 -28.09 -9.17 31.70
N SER A 44 -27.86 -10.49 31.64
CA SER A 44 -28.57 -11.48 30.80
C SER A 44 -28.01 -11.83 29.41
N THR A 45 -26.83 -12.45 29.35
CA THR A 45 -26.58 -13.66 28.53
C THR A 45 -25.39 -14.45 29.09
N PRO A 46 -25.49 -15.77 29.31
CA PRO A 46 -24.38 -16.57 29.81
C PRO A 46 -23.52 -17.08 28.65
N ASN A 47 -22.21 -16.86 28.76
CA ASN A 47 -21.09 -17.61 28.16
C ASN A 47 -21.08 -17.80 26.63
N LEU A 48 -20.21 -17.02 25.96
CA LEU A 48 -19.27 -17.42 24.88
C LEU A 48 -18.74 -16.16 24.18
N VAL A 49 -18.08 -15.30 24.96
CA VAL A 49 -17.10 -14.35 24.44
C VAL A 49 -15.86 -14.68 25.25
N THR A 50 -14.85 -15.26 24.61
CA THR A 50 -13.54 -15.43 25.26
C THR A 50 -13.12 -14.07 25.79
N ASP A 51 -12.79 -14.04 27.08
CA ASP A 51 -12.33 -12.89 27.88
C ASP A 51 -11.04 -12.20 27.35
N GLU A 52 -10.68 -12.38 26.08
CA GLU A 52 -9.50 -11.82 25.43
C GLU A 52 -9.78 -10.55 24.59
N ASP A 53 -11.05 -10.27 24.25
CA ASP A 53 -11.45 -9.06 23.51
C ASP A 53 -11.75 -7.85 24.44
N SER A 54 -11.67 -8.03 25.78
CA SER A 54 -11.99 -7.02 26.80
C SER A 54 -10.79 -6.15 27.23
N THR A 55 -9.58 -6.47 26.77
CA THR A 55 -8.34 -5.70 27.03
C THR A 55 -7.78 -5.04 25.76
N ALA A 56 -8.62 -4.67 24.81
CA ALA A 56 -8.20 -3.77 23.73
C ALA A 56 -7.96 -2.38 24.35
N SER A 57 -6.69 -2.04 24.63
CA SER A 57 -6.38 -0.70 25.09
C SER A 57 -6.82 0.33 24.05
N ASN A 58 -7.24 1.51 24.51
CA ASN A 58 -7.74 2.60 23.67
C ASN A 58 -6.67 3.23 22.75
N THR A 59 -5.56 2.53 22.50
CA THR A 59 -4.37 3.05 21.83
C THR A 59 -4.07 2.19 20.60
N TRP A 60 -3.99 2.83 19.44
CA TRP A 60 -3.63 2.17 18.19
C TRP A 60 -2.68 3.00 17.34
N ILE A 61 -1.99 2.31 16.42
CA ILE A 61 -1.08 2.90 15.45
C ILE A 61 -1.41 2.42 14.04
N TYR A 62 -1.16 3.27 13.05
CA TYR A 62 -1.22 2.88 11.65
C TYR A 62 0.20 2.68 11.09
N TYR A 63 0.52 1.45 10.70
CA TYR A 63 1.76 1.14 10.01
C TYR A 63 1.45 0.53 8.64
N LYS A 64 1.89 1.21 7.57
CA LYS A 64 1.63 0.84 6.17
C LYS A 64 0.15 0.54 5.90
N ASN A 65 -0.74 1.43 6.36
CA ASN A 65 -2.20 1.32 6.25
C ASN A 65 -2.82 0.09 6.94
N ILE A 66 -2.14 -0.51 7.91
CA ILE A 66 -2.74 -1.49 8.83
C ILE A 66 -2.75 -0.92 10.24
N LYS A 67 -3.89 -1.09 10.91
CA LYS A 67 -4.11 -0.78 12.32
C LYS A 67 -3.52 -1.86 13.22
N TYR A 68 -2.71 -1.44 14.18
CA TYR A 68 -2.17 -2.27 15.27
C TYR A 68 -2.69 -1.72 16.58
N ILE A 69 -3.13 -2.60 17.47
CA ILE A 69 -3.63 -2.23 18.80
C ILE A 69 -2.58 -2.64 19.84
N LEU A 70 -2.45 -1.82 20.88
CA LEU A 70 -1.61 -2.15 22.02
C LEU A 70 -2.34 -3.14 22.92
N ASP A 71 -1.75 -4.32 23.06
CA ASP A 71 -2.19 -5.36 23.99
C ASP A 71 -1.66 -5.02 25.39
N ALA A 72 -2.57 -4.72 26.32
CA ALA A 72 -2.22 -4.29 27.67
C ALA A 72 -1.53 -5.39 28.50
N CYS A 73 -1.74 -6.67 28.15
CA CYS A 73 -1.17 -7.79 28.88
C CYS A 73 0.31 -8.02 28.55
N TYR A 74 0.72 -7.72 27.31
CA TYR A 74 2.07 -7.99 26.82
C TYR A 74 2.88 -6.71 26.53
N GLU A 75 2.28 -5.52 26.68
CA GLU A 75 2.87 -4.22 26.30
C GLU A 75 3.38 -4.18 24.84
N GLU A 76 2.76 -4.98 23.96
CA GLU A 76 3.16 -5.14 22.57
C GLU A 76 2.06 -4.63 21.62
N TYR A 77 2.47 -3.95 20.55
CA TYR A 77 1.56 -3.63 19.45
C TYR A 77 1.37 -4.85 18.58
N ARG A 78 0.17 -5.43 18.62
CA ARG A 78 -0.21 -6.58 17.80
C ARG A 78 -1.13 -6.14 16.68
N MET A 79 -1.02 -6.81 15.55
CA MET A 79 -2.01 -6.66 14.49
C MET A 79 -3.33 -7.23 15.03
N LEU A 80 -4.44 -6.52 14.85
CA LEU A 80 -5.76 -7.07 15.22
C LEU A 80 -5.93 -8.46 14.60
N PRO A 81 -6.34 -9.48 15.37
CA PRO A 81 -6.68 -10.77 14.80
C PRO A 81 -7.81 -10.58 13.78
N THR A 82 -7.68 -11.18 12.60
CA THR A 82 -8.77 -11.23 11.62
C THR A 82 -9.71 -12.39 11.94
N TRP A 83 -10.91 -12.38 11.34
CA TRP A 83 -11.95 -13.37 11.62
C TRP A 83 -11.58 -14.81 11.19
N ASP A 84 -10.49 -14.97 10.44
CA ASP A 84 -9.89 -16.25 10.04
C ASP A 84 -9.05 -16.91 11.14
N GLU A 85 -8.58 -16.15 12.12
CA GLU A 85 -7.79 -16.72 13.24
C GLU A 85 -8.69 -17.37 14.31
N ARG A 86 -10.01 -17.40 14.08
CA ARG A 86 -10.98 -18.10 14.94
C ARG A 86 -11.03 -19.59 14.67
N SER A 87 -11.63 -20.33 15.60
CA SER A 87 -11.84 -21.76 15.39
C SER A 87 -12.78 -21.98 14.20
N PRO A 88 -12.57 -23.04 13.39
CA PRO A 88 -13.46 -23.39 12.28
C PRO A 88 -14.94 -23.52 12.67
N GLY A 89 -15.21 -23.89 13.94
CA GLY A 89 -16.57 -23.98 14.48
C GLY A 89 -17.25 -22.63 14.61
N ASP A 90 -16.52 -21.60 15.04
CA ASP A 90 -17.05 -20.23 15.19
C ASP A 90 -17.36 -19.57 13.84
N ILE A 91 -16.62 -19.95 12.79
CA ILE A 91 -16.87 -19.49 11.42
C ILE A 91 -18.14 -20.15 10.86
N LEU A 92 -18.38 -21.43 11.19
CA LEU A 92 -19.56 -22.18 10.75
C LEU A 92 -20.84 -21.76 11.50
N ASP A 93 -20.75 -21.45 12.79
CA ASP A 93 -21.87 -20.95 13.62
C ASP A 93 -21.97 -19.41 13.59
N ALA A 94 -21.56 -18.79 12.48
CA ALA A 94 -21.68 -17.35 12.32
C ALA A 94 -23.16 -16.92 12.35
N LYS A 95 -23.51 -16.04 13.29
CA LYS A 95 -24.85 -15.48 13.45
C LYS A 95 -24.94 -14.08 12.84
N PRO A 96 -26.12 -13.67 12.35
CA PRO A 96 -26.33 -12.30 11.87
C PRO A 96 -26.02 -11.28 12.96
N LEU A 97 -25.34 -10.20 12.58
CA LEU A 97 -24.87 -9.20 13.53
C LEU A 97 -25.98 -8.21 13.91
N THR A 98 -25.98 -7.77 15.17
CA THR A 98 -26.81 -6.65 15.60
C THR A 98 -26.19 -5.32 15.16
N PRO A 99 -26.98 -4.24 14.98
CA PRO A 99 -26.43 -2.93 14.61
C PRO A 99 -25.37 -2.41 15.59
N ASN A 100 -25.51 -2.69 16.88
CA ASN A 100 -24.54 -2.31 17.91
C ASN A 100 -23.20 -3.06 17.73
N ASP A 101 -23.26 -4.36 17.41
CA ASP A 101 -22.06 -5.15 17.13
C ASP A 101 -21.35 -4.68 15.86
N VAL A 102 -22.12 -4.28 14.84
CA VAL A 102 -21.58 -3.71 13.60
C VAL A 102 -20.83 -2.42 13.88
N GLU A 103 -21.41 -1.51 14.66
CA GLU A 103 -20.76 -0.24 15.01
C GLU A 103 -19.50 -0.46 15.85
N ARG A 104 -19.56 -1.37 16.83
CA ARG A 104 -18.38 -1.81 17.58
C ARG A 104 -17.28 -2.34 16.66
N ARG A 105 -17.59 -3.26 15.76
CA ARG A 105 -16.60 -3.83 14.82
C ARG A 105 -16.09 -2.80 13.82
N ARG A 106 -16.92 -1.88 13.37
CA ARG A 106 -16.52 -0.78 12.47
C ARG A 106 -15.52 0.15 13.16
N SER A 107 -15.68 0.43 14.45
CA SER A 107 -14.70 1.22 15.21
C SER A 107 -13.35 0.52 15.36
N ILE A 108 -13.35 -0.83 15.38
CA ILE A 108 -12.14 -1.65 15.54
C ILE A 108 -11.43 -1.86 14.19
N TYR A 109 -12.14 -2.33 13.17
CA TYR A 109 -11.57 -2.75 11.88
C TYR A 109 -11.54 -1.65 10.80
N ASP A 110 -12.10 -0.49 11.09
CA ASP A 110 -12.33 0.62 10.15
C ASP A 110 -13.27 0.22 8.99
N GLU A 111 -13.49 1.14 8.05
CA GLU A 111 -14.33 0.91 6.87
C GLU A 111 -13.64 -0.02 5.86
N ASN A 112 -14.44 -0.74 5.07
CA ASN A 112 -13.95 -1.60 3.99
C ASN A 112 -13.61 -0.74 2.75
N ASP A 113 -12.57 0.08 2.88
CA ASP A 113 -12.05 0.92 1.81
C ASP A 113 -10.52 0.78 1.68
N ILE A 114 -10.00 1.01 0.47
CA ILE A 114 -8.58 0.97 0.15
C ILE A 114 -8.18 2.34 -0.43
N PRO A 115 -8.12 3.40 0.39
CA PRO A 115 -7.80 4.74 -0.08
C PRO A 115 -6.37 4.82 -0.59
N ILE A 116 -6.21 5.10 -1.88
CA ILE A 116 -4.92 5.38 -2.51
C ILE A 116 -4.82 6.89 -2.76
N PRO A 117 -3.92 7.62 -2.07
CA PRO A 117 -3.81 9.06 -2.28
C PRO A 117 -3.22 9.36 -3.67
N LEU A 118 -4.01 10.05 -4.50
CA LEU A 118 -3.56 10.56 -5.80
C LEU A 118 -2.70 11.81 -5.58
N ARG A 119 -1.39 11.70 -5.87
CA ARG A 119 -0.47 12.85 -5.81
C ARG A 119 -0.84 13.91 -6.86
N THR A 120 -0.64 15.19 -6.59
CA THR A 120 -0.94 16.25 -7.57
C THR A 120 0.16 16.38 -8.61
N VAL A 121 -0.17 16.85 -9.82
CA VAL A 121 0.82 17.02 -10.91
C VAL A 121 1.99 17.92 -10.48
N GLY A 122 1.73 18.96 -9.68
CA GLY A 122 2.79 19.84 -9.15
C GLY A 122 3.74 19.12 -8.19
N GLN A 123 3.22 18.25 -7.33
CA GLN A 123 4.04 17.41 -6.45
C GLN A 123 4.89 16.40 -7.25
N LEU A 124 4.33 15.83 -8.32
CA LEU A 124 5.09 14.95 -9.24
C LEU A 124 6.21 15.73 -9.92
N LEU A 125 5.90 16.91 -10.46
CA LEU A 125 6.87 17.74 -11.17
C LEU A 125 8.01 18.20 -10.25
N LEU A 126 7.72 18.60 -9.02
CA LEU A 126 8.76 19.00 -8.07
C LEU A 126 9.64 17.81 -7.68
N LYS A 127 9.04 16.64 -7.44
CA LYS A 127 9.76 15.43 -7.03
C LYS A 127 10.64 14.88 -8.16
N GLU A 128 10.12 14.82 -9.38
CA GLU A 128 10.84 14.29 -10.55
C GLU A 128 11.79 15.32 -11.17
N GLY A 129 11.37 16.58 -11.24
CA GLY A 129 12.17 17.68 -11.78
C GLY A 129 13.35 18.08 -10.90
N LEU A 130 13.28 17.84 -9.58
CA LEU A 130 14.44 17.99 -8.68
C LEU A 130 15.28 16.72 -8.55
N ASN A 131 15.07 15.73 -9.42
CA ASN A 131 15.97 14.60 -9.52
C ASN A 131 17.39 15.11 -9.87
N GLN A 132 18.38 14.48 -9.26
CA GLN A 132 19.81 14.82 -9.37
C GLN A 132 20.23 15.10 -10.83
N PHE A 133 19.74 14.32 -11.78
CA PHE A 133 20.02 14.49 -13.20
C PHE A 133 19.56 15.85 -13.77
N TYR A 134 18.29 16.21 -13.57
CA TYR A 134 17.72 17.45 -14.09
C TYR A 134 18.36 18.70 -13.45
N VAL A 135 18.72 18.60 -12.16
CA VAL A 135 19.44 19.69 -11.47
C VAL A 135 20.80 19.96 -12.13
N PHE A 136 21.60 18.91 -12.39
CA PHE A 136 22.88 19.08 -13.11
C PHE A 136 22.68 19.60 -14.53
N GLN A 137 21.62 19.16 -15.20
CA GLN A 137 21.32 19.57 -16.55
C GLN A 137 20.97 21.07 -16.63
N ILE A 138 20.15 21.57 -15.70
CA ILE A 138 19.79 23.00 -15.62
C ILE A 138 21.03 23.85 -15.36
N VAL A 139 21.89 23.45 -14.41
CA VAL A 139 23.14 24.17 -14.12
C VAL A 139 24.05 24.21 -15.36
N SER A 140 24.17 23.11 -16.09
CA SER A 140 24.97 23.05 -17.32
C SER A 140 24.42 23.96 -18.42
N CYS A 141 23.11 23.99 -18.61
CA CYS A 141 22.47 24.89 -19.56
C CYS A 141 22.69 26.37 -19.20
N ILE A 142 22.64 26.72 -17.92
CA ILE A 142 22.93 28.09 -17.45
C ILE A 142 24.35 28.52 -17.84
N ILE A 143 25.35 27.64 -17.64
CA ILE A 143 26.75 27.94 -18.01
C ILE A 143 26.88 28.14 -19.52
N TRP A 144 26.24 27.29 -20.34
CA TRP A 144 26.27 27.43 -21.81
C TRP A 144 25.55 28.68 -22.33
N PHE A 145 24.54 29.19 -21.60
CA PHE A 145 23.94 30.48 -21.91
C PHE A 145 24.92 31.64 -21.69
N PHE A 146 25.76 31.58 -20.66
CA PHE A 146 26.78 32.58 -20.41
C PHE A 146 27.91 32.56 -21.44
N ASP A 147 28.25 31.38 -21.97
CA ASP A 147 29.32 31.23 -22.96
C ASP A 147 28.86 31.39 -24.42
N THR A 148 27.73 32.09 -24.66
CA THR A 148 27.19 32.40 -26.01
C THR A 148 26.77 31.18 -26.86
N TYR A 149 26.72 29.97 -26.31
CA TYR A 149 26.24 28.74 -26.97
C TYR A 149 24.73 28.53 -26.84
N TYR A 150 23.93 29.58 -27.09
CA TYR A 150 22.49 29.59 -26.83
C TYR A 150 21.67 28.62 -27.70
N TYR A 151 22.09 28.32 -28.94
CA TYR A 151 21.38 27.37 -29.80
C TYR A 151 21.40 25.93 -29.25
N TYR A 152 22.54 25.49 -28.71
CA TYR A 152 22.65 24.14 -28.14
C TYR A 152 21.97 24.05 -26.77
N ALA A 153 22.13 25.08 -25.93
CA ALA A 153 21.49 25.13 -24.62
C ALA A 153 19.95 25.10 -24.73
N THR A 154 19.38 25.86 -25.67
CA THR A 154 17.93 25.87 -25.92
C THR A 154 17.43 24.52 -26.44
N ALA A 155 18.14 23.87 -27.37
CA ALA A 155 17.77 22.54 -27.86
C ALA A 155 17.72 21.48 -26.75
N ILE A 156 18.71 21.48 -25.83
CA ILE A 156 18.76 20.55 -24.69
C ILE A 156 17.58 20.78 -23.73
N ILE A 157 17.27 22.04 -23.40
CA ILE A 157 16.13 22.39 -22.56
C ILE A 157 14.81 21.92 -23.20
N VAL A 158 14.64 22.12 -24.51
CA VAL A 158 13.42 21.71 -25.21
C VAL A 158 13.25 20.19 -25.18
N ILE A 159 14.28 19.44 -25.55
CA ILE A 159 14.21 17.96 -25.59
C ILE A 159 13.96 17.39 -24.20
N SER A 160 14.68 17.88 -23.19
CA SER A 160 14.51 17.42 -21.81
C SER A 160 13.17 17.83 -21.20
N GLY A 161 12.63 19.01 -21.56
CA GLY A 161 11.29 19.44 -21.15
C GLY A 161 10.21 18.53 -21.72
N ILE A 162 10.31 18.16 -23.00
CA ILE A 162 9.38 17.20 -23.63
C ILE A 162 9.49 15.82 -22.96
N SER A 163 10.71 15.35 -22.70
CA SER A 163 10.95 14.07 -22.03
C SER A 163 10.40 14.05 -20.59
N LEU A 164 10.62 15.11 -19.81
CA LEU A 164 10.08 15.25 -18.46
C LEU A 164 8.55 15.28 -18.47
N PHE A 165 7.96 16.02 -19.42
CA PHE A 165 6.51 16.05 -19.60
C PHE A 165 5.94 14.66 -19.90
N TRP A 166 6.56 13.93 -20.83
CA TRP A 166 6.14 12.57 -21.18
C TRP A 166 6.23 11.62 -19.99
N ASN A 167 7.35 11.65 -19.25
CA ASN A 167 7.55 10.84 -18.05
C ASN A 167 6.47 11.14 -16.99
N ILE A 168 6.20 12.42 -16.70
CA ILE A 168 5.15 12.81 -15.74
C ILE A 168 3.77 12.36 -16.21
N TYR A 169 3.48 12.51 -17.52
CA TYR A 169 2.20 12.06 -18.09
C TYR A 169 2.02 10.54 -17.93
N GLU A 170 3.04 9.76 -18.26
CA GLU A 170 3.04 8.31 -18.13
C GLU A 170 2.93 7.87 -16.68
N LEU A 171 3.71 8.48 -15.77
CA LEU A 171 3.62 8.22 -14.34
C LEU A 171 2.22 8.51 -13.80
N ARG A 172 1.62 9.64 -14.21
CA ARG A 172 0.28 10.02 -13.77
C ARG A 172 -0.79 9.08 -14.32
N LYS A 173 -0.67 8.66 -15.58
CA LYS A 173 -1.55 7.68 -16.21
C LYS A 173 -1.49 6.35 -15.46
N ASN A 174 -0.29 5.89 -15.10
CA ASN A 174 -0.09 4.64 -14.36
C ASN A 174 -0.66 4.72 -12.94
N GLU A 175 -0.45 5.83 -12.22
CA GLU A 175 -1.07 6.05 -10.91
C GLU A 175 -2.60 6.02 -10.97
N LYS A 176 -3.19 6.70 -11.95
CA LYS A 176 -4.65 6.74 -12.11
C LYS A 176 -5.21 5.37 -12.47
N ALA A 177 -4.57 4.65 -13.40
CA ALA A 177 -4.98 3.30 -13.75
C ALA A 177 -4.94 2.34 -12.54
N LEU A 178 -3.90 2.45 -11.71
CA LEU A 178 -3.82 1.69 -10.46
C LEU A 178 -4.93 2.07 -9.48
N HIS A 179 -5.18 3.37 -9.27
CA HIS A 179 -6.25 3.86 -8.41
C HIS A 179 -7.62 3.33 -8.85
N ASP A 180 -7.95 3.41 -10.14
CA ASP A 180 -9.25 3.01 -10.69
C ASP A 180 -9.45 1.48 -10.64
N THR A 181 -8.36 0.69 -10.73
CA THR A 181 -8.42 -0.79 -10.61
C THR A 181 -8.65 -1.24 -9.17
N VAL A 182 -8.10 -0.51 -8.20
CA VAL A 182 -8.18 -0.86 -6.79
C VAL A 182 -9.50 -0.41 -6.16
N THR A 183 -9.93 0.80 -6.50
CA THR A 183 -11.08 1.49 -5.90
C THR A 183 -12.38 1.04 -6.57
N SER A 184 -12.89 -0.12 -6.16
CA SER A 184 -14.14 -0.69 -6.66
C SER A 184 -15.17 -0.74 -5.53
N TYR A 185 -16.29 -0.03 -5.69
CA TYR A 185 -17.42 -0.03 -4.77
C TYR A 185 -18.66 -0.63 -5.42
N GLY A 186 -19.53 -1.22 -4.62
CA GLY A 186 -20.82 -1.72 -5.08
C GLY A 186 -21.78 -2.00 -3.93
N GLU A 187 -23.00 -2.40 -4.27
CA GLU A 187 -24.00 -2.82 -3.29
C GLU A 187 -23.89 -4.32 -3.01
N VAL A 188 -23.94 -4.67 -1.73
CA VAL A 188 -23.89 -6.05 -1.24
C VAL A 188 -25.06 -6.28 -0.31
N ASN A 189 -25.76 -7.40 -0.49
CA ASN A 189 -26.85 -7.80 0.38
C ASN A 189 -26.28 -8.44 1.64
N VAL A 190 -26.49 -7.80 2.79
CA VAL A 190 -26.00 -8.28 4.09
C VAL A 190 -27.18 -8.75 4.93
N CYS A 191 -27.01 -9.87 5.63
CA CYS A 191 -27.94 -10.37 6.64
C CYS A 191 -27.55 -9.80 8.00
N ARG A 192 -28.46 -9.04 8.61
CA ARG A 192 -28.29 -8.54 9.99
C ARG A 192 -29.52 -8.83 10.81
N ASP A 193 -29.31 -8.88 12.13
CA ASP A 193 -30.39 -9.00 13.09
C ASP A 193 -30.87 -7.60 13.50
N ILE A 194 -32.10 -7.27 13.08
CA ILE A 194 -32.76 -6.01 13.45
C ILE A 194 -33.96 -6.39 14.33
N ASN A 195 -33.91 -6.02 15.61
CA ASN A 195 -34.96 -6.28 16.59
C ASN A 195 -35.32 -7.78 16.76
N GLY A 196 -34.35 -8.68 16.66
CA GLY A 196 -34.55 -10.14 16.79
C GLY A 196 -35.04 -10.82 15.51
N VAL A 197 -35.06 -10.10 14.38
CA VAL A 197 -35.48 -10.61 13.08
C VAL A 197 -34.33 -10.50 12.09
N GLN A 198 -33.96 -11.63 11.49
CA GLN A 198 -32.95 -11.71 10.45
C GLN A 198 -33.51 -11.11 9.15
N GLN A 199 -32.91 -10.03 8.68
CA GLN A 199 -33.32 -9.35 7.45
C GLN A 199 -32.12 -9.14 6.52
N PHE A 200 -32.37 -9.31 5.22
CA PHE A 200 -31.40 -9.02 4.18
C PHE A 200 -31.69 -7.63 3.62
N PHE A 201 -30.67 -6.78 3.56
CA PHE A 201 -30.79 -5.47 2.93
C PHE A 201 -29.49 -5.09 2.21
N PRO A 202 -29.60 -4.30 1.12
CA PRO A 202 -28.44 -3.83 0.39
C PRO A 202 -27.70 -2.76 1.19
N ILE A 203 -26.38 -2.90 1.27
CA ILE A 203 -25.47 -1.91 1.88
C ILE A 203 -24.32 -1.65 0.90
N ASN A 204 -23.76 -0.45 0.94
CA ASN A 204 -22.51 -0.15 0.24
C ASN A 204 -21.37 -1.03 0.78
N SER A 205 -20.51 -1.52 -0.12
CA SER A 205 -19.34 -2.34 0.20
C SER A 205 -18.41 -1.73 1.25
N THR A 206 -18.35 -0.40 1.36
CA THR A 206 -17.58 0.33 2.40
C THR A 206 -18.04 0.04 3.83
N GLY A 207 -19.33 -0.27 4.00
CA GLY A 207 -19.95 -0.51 5.29
C GLY A 207 -19.82 -1.94 5.83
N LEU A 208 -19.14 -2.83 5.10
CA LEU A 208 -18.91 -4.23 5.46
C LEU A 208 -17.91 -4.35 6.61
N VAL A 209 -18.23 -5.20 7.59
CA VAL A 209 -17.35 -5.52 8.71
C VAL A 209 -17.05 -7.02 8.76
N PRO A 210 -15.91 -7.44 9.33
CA PRO A 210 -15.64 -8.86 9.55
C PRO A 210 -16.73 -9.53 10.39
N GLY A 211 -17.18 -10.70 9.92
CA GLY A 211 -18.27 -11.50 10.46
C GLY A 211 -19.68 -11.13 9.96
N ASP A 212 -19.84 -10.12 9.10
CA ASP A 212 -21.10 -9.92 8.38
C ASP A 212 -21.40 -11.14 7.49
N ILE A 213 -22.68 -11.53 7.41
CA ILE A 213 -23.13 -12.59 6.49
C ILE A 213 -23.65 -11.93 5.22
N ILE A 214 -23.09 -12.29 4.07
CA ILE A 214 -23.46 -11.76 2.77
C ILE A 214 -24.22 -12.80 1.95
N GLU A 215 -25.22 -12.34 1.21
CA GLU A 215 -25.94 -13.13 0.21
C GLU A 215 -25.28 -12.97 -1.15
N ILE A 216 -25.05 -14.10 -1.83
CA ILE A 216 -24.49 -14.13 -3.19
C ILE A 216 -25.63 -14.34 -4.20
N PRO A 217 -25.99 -13.32 -5.00
CA PRO A 217 -27.03 -13.44 -6.01
C PRO A 217 -26.74 -14.55 -7.03
N ARG A 218 -27.81 -15.11 -7.62
CA ARG A 218 -27.71 -16.19 -8.62
C ARG A 218 -27.19 -15.71 -9.95
N ASP A 219 -27.51 -14.46 -10.30
CA ASP A 219 -27.18 -13.82 -11.57
C ASP A 219 -25.73 -13.28 -11.62
N GLY A 220 -24.92 -13.63 -10.60
CA GLY A 220 -23.55 -13.19 -10.48
C GLY A 220 -23.39 -11.84 -9.77
N CYS A 221 -22.21 -11.62 -9.21
CA CYS A 221 -21.85 -10.39 -8.51
C CYS A 221 -20.33 -10.24 -8.39
N THR A 222 -19.85 -9.02 -8.16
CA THR A 222 -18.44 -8.79 -7.80
C THR A 222 -18.29 -8.86 -6.28
N ILE A 223 -17.25 -9.54 -5.82
CA ILE A 223 -16.95 -9.68 -4.41
C ILE A 223 -16.04 -8.53 -3.95
N PHE A 224 -16.41 -7.81 -2.87
CA PHE A 224 -15.69 -6.63 -2.37
C PHE A 224 -14.94 -6.84 -1.05
N CYS A 225 -14.87 -8.09 -0.57
CA CYS A 225 -14.17 -8.48 0.66
C CYS A 225 -13.69 -9.93 0.53
N ASP A 226 -12.81 -10.40 1.41
CA ASP A 226 -12.51 -11.83 1.45
C ASP A 226 -13.56 -12.52 2.33
N ALA A 227 -14.30 -13.47 1.76
CA ALA A 227 -15.41 -14.14 2.43
C ALA A 227 -15.30 -15.66 2.33
N VAL A 228 -15.79 -16.38 3.34
CA VAL A 228 -15.84 -17.84 3.35
C VAL A 228 -17.26 -18.30 3.05
N LEU A 229 -17.40 -19.19 2.09
CA LEU A 229 -18.69 -19.73 1.67
C LEU A 229 -19.24 -20.65 2.76
N LEU A 230 -20.42 -20.34 3.30
CA LEU A 230 -21.09 -21.15 4.33
C LEU A 230 -22.08 -22.13 3.70
N GLN A 231 -22.84 -21.65 2.72
CA GLN A 231 -23.91 -22.44 2.10
C GLN A 231 -23.98 -22.21 0.60
N GLY A 232 -24.14 -23.30 -0.15
CA GLY A 232 -24.23 -23.29 -1.62
C GLY A 232 -22.86 -23.35 -2.28
N ASN A 233 -22.85 -23.54 -3.59
CA ASN A 233 -21.66 -23.58 -4.43
C ASN A 233 -21.62 -22.33 -5.32
N CYS A 234 -20.43 -21.82 -5.61
CA CYS A 234 -20.24 -20.67 -6.49
C CYS A 234 -19.25 -21.00 -7.61
N ILE A 235 -19.51 -20.51 -8.81
CA ILE A 235 -18.54 -20.52 -9.91
C ILE A 235 -17.99 -19.10 -10.01
N VAL A 236 -16.69 -18.97 -9.85
CA VAL A 236 -16.01 -17.69 -9.68
C VAL A 236 -14.92 -17.53 -10.72
N ASN A 237 -14.78 -16.32 -11.25
CA ASN A 237 -13.66 -15.91 -12.08
C ASN A 237 -12.62 -15.19 -11.20
N GLU A 238 -11.44 -15.79 -11.09
CA GLU A 238 -10.32 -15.26 -10.29
C GLU A 238 -9.27 -14.53 -11.14
N SER A 239 -9.54 -14.30 -12.43
CA SER A 239 -8.57 -13.71 -13.37
C SER A 239 -7.98 -12.38 -12.92
N THR A 240 -8.70 -11.61 -12.11
CA THR A 240 -8.22 -10.32 -11.58
C THR A 240 -7.10 -10.48 -10.55
N LEU A 241 -7.05 -11.60 -9.82
CA LEU A 241 -6.02 -11.87 -8.80
C LEU A 241 -4.95 -12.86 -9.28
N THR A 242 -5.36 -13.93 -9.97
CA THR A 242 -4.44 -15.00 -10.41
C THR A 242 -3.93 -14.82 -11.83
N GLY A 243 -4.63 -14.03 -12.66
CA GLY A 243 -4.37 -13.92 -14.09
C GLY A 243 -4.88 -15.12 -14.91
N GLU A 244 -5.45 -16.14 -14.26
CA GLU A 244 -5.99 -17.32 -14.94
C GLU A 244 -7.43 -17.07 -15.37
N SER A 245 -7.75 -17.35 -16.64
CA SER A 245 -9.09 -17.11 -17.19
C SER A 245 -10.07 -18.29 -16.99
N VAL A 246 -9.63 -19.38 -16.37
CA VAL A 246 -10.45 -20.57 -16.17
C VAL A 246 -11.31 -20.37 -14.91
N PRO A 247 -12.64 -20.50 -15.01
CA PRO A 247 -13.51 -20.35 -13.84
C PRO A 247 -13.29 -21.51 -12.85
N VAL A 248 -13.24 -21.16 -11.57
CA VAL A 248 -13.04 -22.11 -10.46
C VAL A 248 -14.35 -22.29 -9.71
N THR A 249 -14.67 -23.54 -9.38
CA THR A 249 -15.84 -23.85 -8.54
C THR A 249 -15.44 -23.83 -7.07
N LYS A 250 -16.17 -23.05 -6.27
CA LYS A 250 -16.03 -22.93 -4.82
C LYS A 250 -17.13 -23.72 -4.14
N ILE A 251 -16.74 -24.42 -3.08
CA ILE A 251 -17.61 -25.28 -2.27
C ILE A 251 -17.72 -24.72 -0.85
N PRO A 252 -18.85 -24.91 -0.16
CA PRO A 252 -19.02 -24.39 1.18
C PRO A 252 -17.96 -25.00 2.09
N PHE A 253 -17.51 -24.22 3.07
CA PHE A 253 -16.57 -24.69 4.05
C PHE A 253 -17.22 -25.80 4.87
N VAL A 254 -16.63 -26.99 4.81
CA VAL A 254 -16.98 -28.10 5.69
C VAL A 254 -15.88 -28.14 6.73
N GLY A 255 -16.22 -27.94 8.00
CA GLY A 255 -15.25 -27.90 9.09
C GLY A 255 -14.29 -29.08 8.96
N GLN A 256 -12.99 -28.79 8.81
CA GLN A 256 -11.99 -29.83 8.69
C GLN A 256 -11.87 -30.53 10.04
N SER A 257 -12.57 -31.67 10.19
CA SER A 257 -12.27 -32.62 11.26
C SER A 257 -10.94 -33.29 10.90
N SER A 258 -9.84 -32.71 11.38
CA SER A 258 -8.55 -33.42 11.41
C SER A 258 -8.72 -34.69 12.27
N PRO A 259 -8.27 -35.86 11.80
CA PRO A 259 -8.32 -37.11 12.58
C PRO A 259 -7.36 -37.11 13.79
N ASP A 260 -6.47 -36.12 13.91
CA ASP A 260 -5.73 -35.82 15.13
C ASP A 260 -6.43 -34.68 15.89
N GLY A 261 -6.88 -34.96 17.11
CA GLY A 261 -7.78 -34.15 17.94
C GLY A 261 -7.26 -32.78 18.45
N GLY A 262 -6.46 -32.07 17.66
CA GLY A 262 -6.30 -30.62 17.78
C GLY A 262 -7.16 -29.93 16.72
N SER A 263 -7.90 -28.90 17.08
CA SER A 263 -8.57 -28.02 16.10
C SER A 263 -7.50 -27.14 15.44
N PRO A 264 -7.05 -27.38 14.21
CA PRO A 264 -6.16 -26.43 13.55
C PRO A 264 -6.93 -25.12 13.37
N LEU A 265 -6.26 -24.00 13.66
CA LEU A 265 -6.72 -22.67 13.30
C LEU A 265 -7.13 -22.65 11.82
N PHE A 266 -8.18 -21.91 11.47
CA PHE A 266 -8.63 -21.83 10.09
C PHE A 266 -7.57 -21.13 9.22
N GLU A 267 -6.84 -21.90 8.41
CA GLU A 267 -5.86 -21.32 7.51
C GLU A 267 -6.51 -21.00 6.15
N LEU A 268 -6.61 -19.69 5.85
CA LEU A 268 -7.22 -19.17 4.62
C LEU A 268 -6.58 -19.77 3.34
N LYS A 269 -5.27 -20.08 3.40
CA LYS A 269 -4.53 -20.69 2.29
C LYS A 269 -4.88 -22.17 2.08
N ALA A 270 -5.09 -22.93 3.15
CA ALA A 270 -5.47 -24.33 3.09
C ALA A 270 -6.92 -24.50 2.61
N SER A 271 -7.78 -23.53 2.92
CA SER A 271 -9.21 -23.53 2.57
C SER A 271 -9.53 -22.66 1.34
N SER A 272 -8.58 -22.45 0.44
CA SER A 272 -8.75 -21.61 -0.76
C SER A 272 -9.91 -22.05 -1.67
N LYS A 273 -10.34 -23.32 -1.60
CA LYS A 273 -11.52 -23.85 -2.33
C LYS A 273 -12.87 -23.34 -1.79
N SER A 274 -12.90 -22.81 -0.58
CA SER A 274 -14.12 -22.30 0.08
C SER A 274 -14.09 -20.78 0.29
N VAL A 275 -12.98 -20.12 -0.05
CA VAL A 275 -12.80 -18.68 0.10
C VAL A 275 -13.09 -17.98 -1.23
N LEU A 276 -13.86 -16.90 -1.16
CA LEU A 276 -14.12 -15.93 -2.20
C LEU A 276 -13.23 -14.72 -1.94
N PHE A 277 -12.42 -14.34 -2.91
CA PHE A 277 -11.46 -13.24 -2.75
C PHE A 277 -12.02 -11.91 -3.24
N CYS A 278 -11.64 -10.82 -2.58
CA CYS A 278 -11.98 -9.46 -2.99
C CYS A 278 -11.48 -9.15 -4.40
N GLY A 279 -12.36 -8.69 -5.29
CA GLY A 279 -12.06 -8.38 -6.69
C GLY A 279 -12.38 -9.53 -7.66
N THR A 280 -12.78 -10.70 -7.17
CA THR A 280 -13.28 -11.79 -8.02
C THR A 280 -14.73 -11.56 -8.43
N SER A 281 -15.11 -12.09 -9.59
CA SER A 281 -16.50 -12.03 -10.07
C SER A 281 -17.15 -13.42 -10.00
N VAL A 282 -18.24 -13.52 -9.24
CA VAL A 282 -19.10 -14.69 -9.23
C VAL A 282 -19.88 -14.69 -10.53
N ILE A 283 -19.71 -15.74 -11.33
CA ILE A 283 -20.45 -15.93 -12.59
C ILE A 283 -21.83 -16.50 -12.29
N GLN A 284 -21.88 -17.51 -11.42
CA GLN A 284 -23.12 -18.19 -11.06
C GLN A 284 -23.01 -18.76 -9.65
N SER A 285 -24.07 -18.61 -8.86
CA SER A 285 -24.24 -19.34 -7.60
C SER A 285 -25.31 -20.42 -7.75
N ARG A 286 -25.09 -21.58 -7.12
CA ARG A 286 -25.98 -22.74 -7.16
C ARG A 286 -26.20 -23.25 -5.75
N ASN A 287 -27.46 -23.39 -5.34
CA ASN A 287 -27.80 -24.05 -4.10
C ASN A 287 -28.79 -25.18 -4.34
N PHE A 288 -28.73 -26.20 -3.48
CA PHE A 288 -29.74 -27.24 -3.45
C PHE A 288 -30.99 -26.66 -2.77
N SER A 289 -32.17 -26.82 -3.40
CA SER A 289 -33.48 -26.45 -2.82
C SER A 289 -33.84 -24.96 -2.78
N ASP A 290 -33.44 -24.17 -3.79
CA ASP A 290 -33.85 -22.77 -3.96
C ASP A 290 -33.46 -21.82 -2.80
N GLN A 291 -32.61 -22.28 -1.88
CA GLN A 291 -32.14 -21.47 -0.75
C GLN A 291 -31.07 -20.46 -1.19
N LYS A 292 -30.95 -19.38 -0.41
CA LYS A 292 -29.93 -18.35 -0.61
C LYS A 292 -28.52 -18.92 -0.44
N VAL A 293 -27.56 -18.42 -1.19
CA VAL A 293 -26.15 -18.76 -1.05
C VAL A 293 -25.53 -17.76 -0.09
N LEU A 294 -24.95 -18.25 1.00
CA LEU A 294 -24.47 -17.43 2.10
C LEU A 294 -22.96 -17.55 2.26
N ALA A 295 -22.30 -16.44 2.50
CA ALA A 295 -20.89 -16.39 2.86
C ALA A 295 -20.68 -15.45 4.05
N VAL A 296 -19.64 -15.69 4.85
CA VAL A 296 -19.26 -14.83 5.97
C VAL A 296 -18.02 -14.02 5.60
N VAL A 297 -18.05 -12.72 5.88
CA VAL A 297 -16.91 -11.82 5.65
C VAL A 297 -15.81 -12.12 6.64
N VAL A 298 -14.60 -12.33 6.15
CA VAL A 298 -13.45 -12.70 6.98
C VAL A 298 -12.40 -11.59 7.06
N ARG A 299 -12.07 -10.98 5.91
CA ARG A 299 -11.14 -9.85 5.84
C ARG A 299 -11.73 -8.71 5.02
N THR A 300 -11.44 -7.48 5.43
CA THR A 300 -11.87 -6.23 4.78
C THR A 300 -10.69 -5.29 4.54
N GLY A 301 -10.83 -4.35 3.60
CA GLY A 301 -9.88 -3.28 3.29
C GLY A 301 -8.49 -3.79 2.91
N PHE A 302 -7.45 -3.14 3.46
CA PHE A 302 -6.04 -3.48 3.23
C PHE A 302 -5.62 -4.88 3.72
N ARG A 303 -6.49 -5.60 4.44
CA ARG A 303 -6.23 -6.97 4.95
C ARG A 303 -6.66 -8.06 3.96
N THR A 304 -7.47 -7.71 2.97
CA THR A 304 -7.86 -8.64 1.91
C THR A 304 -6.66 -9.04 1.04
N ALA A 305 -6.76 -10.15 0.29
CA ALA A 305 -5.74 -10.56 -0.66
C ALA A 305 -5.44 -9.46 -1.69
N LYS A 306 -6.47 -8.77 -2.21
CA LYS A 306 -6.33 -7.60 -3.10
C LYS A 306 -5.61 -6.46 -2.39
N GLY A 307 -6.02 -6.12 -1.16
CA GLY A 307 -5.41 -5.06 -0.36
C GLY A 307 -3.94 -5.32 -0.03
N GLU A 308 -3.57 -6.56 0.25
CA GLU A 308 -2.18 -6.95 0.51
C GLU A 308 -1.30 -6.74 -0.72
N MET A 309 -1.78 -7.11 -1.92
CA MET A 309 -1.08 -6.84 -3.19
C MET A 309 -0.90 -5.33 -3.41
N VAL A 310 -1.96 -4.55 -3.23
CA VAL A 310 -1.92 -3.08 -3.37
C VAL A 310 -0.91 -2.47 -2.39
N ARG A 311 -0.91 -2.92 -1.14
CA ARG A 311 0.04 -2.45 -0.12
C ARG A 311 1.48 -2.79 -0.48
N ALA A 312 1.74 -3.96 -1.07
CA ALA A 312 3.07 -4.33 -1.56
C ALA A 312 3.55 -3.43 -2.71
N ILE A 313 2.62 -2.92 -3.54
CA ILE A 313 2.91 -1.94 -4.60
C ILE A 313 3.15 -0.53 -4.02
N LEU A 314 2.36 -0.10 -3.04
CA LEU A 314 2.49 1.22 -2.40
C LEU A 314 3.73 1.34 -1.52
N PHE A 315 4.08 0.27 -0.81
CA PHE A 315 5.21 0.20 0.10
C PHE A 315 6.17 -0.92 -0.31
N PRO A 316 6.84 -0.77 -1.47
CA PRO A 316 7.79 -1.76 -1.92
C PRO A 316 8.90 -1.90 -0.89
N LYS A 317 9.36 -3.13 -0.66
CA LYS A 317 10.51 -3.36 0.20
C LYS A 317 11.70 -2.60 -0.38
N PRO A 318 12.37 -1.74 0.39
CA PRO A 318 13.46 -0.92 -0.13
C PRO A 318 14.60 -1.86 -0.55
N MET A 319 14.72 -2.09 -1.86
CA MET A 319 15.87 -2.78 -2.41
C MET A 319 17.06 -1.83 -2.37
N LYS A 320 17.98 -2.07 -1.45
CA LYS A 320 19.26 -1.37 -1.41
C LYS A 320 20.10 -1.88 -2.58
N PHE A 321 19.84 -1.39 -3.78
CA PHE A 321 20.69 -1.66 -4.93
C PHE A 321 22.07 -1.11 -4.63
N ALA A 322 23.08 -1.99 -4.55
CA ALA A 322 24.48 -1.60 -4.44
C ALA A 322 24.83 -0.54 -5.50
N PHE A 323 24.25 -0.68 -6.69
CA PHE A 323 24.36 0.27 -7.80
C PHE A 323 24.01 1.71 -7.44
N THR A 324 22.92 1.99 -6.71
CA THR A 324 22.54 3.38 -6.36
C THR A 324 23.55 4.02 -5.41
N ARG A 325 24.07 3.24 -4.44
CA ARG A 325 25.11 3.69 -3.52
C ARG A 325 26.43 3.94 -4.27
N ASP A 326 26.78 3.03 -5.17
CA ASP A 326 28.02 3.11 -5.94
C ASP A 326 27.93 4.23 -7.00
N ALA A 327 26.76 4.47 -7.58
CA ALA A 327 26.48 5.62 -8.44
C ALA A 327 26.62 6.94 -7.69
N ASN A 328 26.08 7.06 -6.47
CA ASN A 328 26.24 8.27 -5.66
C ASN A 328 27.71 8.52 -5.28
N ARG A 329 28.48 7.47 -4.98
CA ARG A 329 29.93 7.59 -4.75
C ARG A 329 30.68 8.02 -6.01
N PHE A 330 30.33 7.44 -7.16
CA PHE A 330 30.90 7.79 -8.45
C PHE A 330 30.63 9.26 -8.82
N ILE A 331 29.40 9.72 -8.61
CA ILE A 331 29.03 11.12 -8.88
C ILE A 331 29.75 12.06 -7.89
N GLY A 332 29.88 11.68 -6.62
CA GLY A 332 30.68 12.43 -5.65
C GLY A 332 32.16 12.54 -6.06
N LEU A 333 32.76 11.46 -6.56
CA LEU A 333 34.14 11.47 -7.06
C LEU A 333 34.29 12.40 -8.27
N LEU A 334 33.38 12.32 -9.23
CA LEU A 334 33.37 13.20 -10.41
C LEU A 334 33.23 14.68 -10.01
N ALA A 335 32.42 14.99 -9.00
CA ALA A 335 32.29 16.36 -8.49
C ALA A 335 33.62 16.87 -7.90
N ILE A 336 34.36 16.05 -7.16
CA ILE A 336 35.68 16.41 -6.61
C ILE A 336 36.68 16.68 -7.74
N VAL A 337 36.72 15.82 -8.76
CA VAL A 337 37.60 16.00 -9.93
C VAL A 337 37.23 17.27 -10.71
N ALA A 338 35.94 17.55 -10.88
CA ALA A 338 35.48 18.77 -11.55
C ALA A 338 35.88 20.04 -10.79
N VAL A 339 35.71 20.07 -9.45
CA VAL A 339 36.15 21.20 -8.60
C VAL A 339 37.67 21.35 -8.64
N GLY A 340 38.43 20.25 -8.57
CA GLY A 340 39.88 20.27 -8.67
C GLY A 340 40.36 20.80 -10.03
N GLY A 341 39.75 20.36 -11.13
CA GLY A 341 40.04 20.85 -12.47
C GLY A 341 39.71 22.34 -12.66
N PHE A 342 38.59 22.79 -12.08
CA PHE A 342 38.22 24.21 -12.09
C PHE A 342 39.21 25.06 -11.28
N ALA A 343 39.55 24.64 -10.06
CA ALA A 343 40.52 25.34 -9.22
C ALA A 343 41.91 25.43 -9.87
N LEU A 344 42.38 24.34 -10.50
CA LEU A 344 43.63 24.33 -11.25
C LEU A 344 43.57 25.26 -12.46
N SER A 345 42.47 25.28 -13.20
CA SER A 345 42.29 26.17 -14.36
C SER A 345 42.35 27.64 -13.94
N VAL A 346 41.68 28.01 -12.84
CA VAL A 346 41.73 29.37 -12.27
C VAL A 346 43.15 29.71 -11.80
N TYR A 347 43.82 28.79 -11.11
CA TYR A 347 45.20 28.99 -10.65
C TYR A 347 46.18 29.21 -11.80
N LEU A 348 46.08 28.40 -12.86
CA LEU A 348 46.91 28.57 -14.07
C LEU A 348 46.59 29.89 -14.77
N GLN A 349 45.32 30.28 -14.84
CA GLN A 349 44.91 31.54 -15.45
C GLN A 349 45.44 32.76 -14.69
N VAL A 350 45.53 32.69 -13.35
CA VAL A 350 46.10 33.75 -12.50
C VAL A 350 47.63 33.76 -12.52
N SER A 351 48.26 32.57 -12.56
CA SER A 351 49.73 32.45 -12.48
C SER A 351 50.44 32.74 -13.80
N TYR A 352 49.78 32.51 -14.94
CA TYR A 352 50.31 32.82 -16.27
C TYR A 352 49.63 34.07 -16.82
N GLU A 353 49.97 35.23 -16.28
CA GLU A 353 49.56 36.52 -16.85
C GLU A 353 49.97 36.61 -18.34
N PHE A 354 48.96 36.70 -19.20
CA PHE A 354 48.93 37.58 -20.38
C PHE A 354 49.36 37.10 -21.79
N HIS A 355 49.68 35.83 -22.09
CA HIS A 355 50.01 35.48 -23.51
C HIS A 355 49.21 34.35 -24.19
N PHE A 356 48.38 33.58 -23.48
CA PHE A 356 47.67 32.43 -24.07
C PHE A 356 46.14 32.53 -23.96
N SER A 357 45.59 33.73 -24.15
CA SER A 357 44.17 34.04 -23.89
C SER A 357 43.17 33.38 -24.86
N CYS A 358 43.59 32.89 -26.04
CA CYS A 358 42.68 32.31 -27.03
C CYS A 358 42.65 30.77 -27.04
N GLU A 359 43.78 30.08 -26.86
CA GLU A 359 43.81 28.61 -26.93
C GLU A 359 43.43 27.94 -25.60
N LEU A 360 43.72 28.57 -24.45
CA LEU A 360 43.40 27.98 -23.15
C LEU A 360 41.90 28.05 -22.82
N ASN A 361 41.20 29.11 -23.25
CA ASN A 361 39.73 29.20 -23.16
C ASN A 361 39.06 28.11 -23.99
N GLY A 362 39.57 27.80 -25.18
CA GLY A 362 39.07 26.67 -25.98
C GLY A 362 39.31 25.32 -25.31
N PHE A 363 40.45 25.16 -24.63
CA PHE A 363 40.79 23.92 -23.93
C PHE A 363 40.01 23.75 -22.63
N THR A 364 39.88 24.77 -21.78
CA THR A 364 39.07 24.70 -20.56
C THR A 364 37.59 24.55 -20.89
N HIS A 365 37.08 25.28 -21.89
CA HIS A 365 35.72 25.13 -22.37
C HIS A 365 35.49 23.75 -23.01
N GLY A 366 36.47 23.24 -23.76
CA GLY A 366 36.48 21.90 -24.34
C GLY A 366 36.50 20.79 -23.29
N LEU A 367 37.29 20.93 -22.23
CA LEU A 367 37.41 19.94 -21.15
C LEU A 367 36.20 19.96 -20.23
N PHE A 368 35.59 21.13 -20.01
CA PHE A 368 34.34 21.29 -19.28
C PHE A 368 33.15 20.74 -20.08
N CYS A 369 33.06 21.06 -21.38
CA CYS A 369 32.08 20.45 -22.28
C CYS A 369 32.28 18.94 -22.42
N TRP A 370 33.52 18.45 -22.48
CA TRP A 370 33.84 17.02 -22.53
C TRP A 370 33.47 16.32 -21.22
N LEU A 371 33.71 16.94 -20.05
CA LEU A 371 33.26 16.42 -18.76
C LEU A 371 31.73 16.36 -18.68
N ILE A 372 31.02 17.41 -19.11
CA ILE A 372 29.55 17.40 -19.18
C ILE A 372 29.06 16.31 -20.14
N PHE A 373 29.69 16.15 -21.31
CA PHE A 373 29.33 15.14 -22.28
C PHE A 373 29.65 13.73 -21.81
N CYS A 374 30.76 13.51 -21.11
CA CYS A 374 31.15 12.24 -20.50
C CYS A 374 30.27 11.88 -19.31
N VAL A 375 29.85 12.86 -18.51
CA VAL A 375 28.88 12.67 -17.42
C VAL A 375 27.50 12.37 -18.00
N ALA A 376 27.04 13.14 -18.98
CA ALA A 376 25.77 12.91 -19.68
C ALA A 376 25.76 11.54 -20.37
N ARG A 377 26.82 11.16 -21.08
CA ARG A 377 26.96 9.87 -21.79
C ARG A 377 27.18 8.70 -20.84
N GLY A 378 27.92 8.89 -19.75
CA GLY A 378 28.13 7.90 -18.69
C GLY A 378 26.87 7.64 -17.86
N ILE A 379 25.98 8.62 -17.75
CA ILE A 379 24.66 8.49 -17.11
C ILE A 379 23.62 7.94 -18.11
N PHE A 380 23.62 8.39 -19.37
CA PHE A 380 22.72 7.89 -20.40
C PHE A 380 23.01 6.44 -20.79
N SER A 381 24.27 6.01 -20.86
CA SER A 381 24.62 4.65 -21.30
C SER A 381 24.00 3.53 -20.46
N PRO A 382 23.95 3.59 -19.11
CA PRO A 382 23.26 2.59 -18.30
C PRO A 382 21.74 2.82 -18.24
N LEU A 383 21.23 4.06 -18.28
CA LEU A 383 19.79 4.34 -18.24
C LEU A 383 19.07 3.96 -19.54
N LEU A 384 19.71 4.15 -20.69
CA LEU A 384 19.17 3.74 -22.00
C LEU A 384 19.10 2.21 -22.13
N LEU A 385 19.96 1.48 -21.40
CA LEU A 385 20.01 0.02 -21.32
C LEU A 385 19.00 -0.57 -20.31
N ILE A 386 18.38 0.29 -19.49
CA ILE A 386 17.33 -0.10 -18.53
C ILE A 386 15.93 0.24 -19.08
N VAL A 387 15.85 1.16 -20.05
CA VAL A 387 14.60 1.62 -20.68
C VAL A 387 14.31 0.92 -22.04
N LEU A 388 15.32 0.29 -22.65
CA LEU A 388 15.18 -0.70 -23.74
C LEU A 388 15.21 -2.10 -23.13
#